data_AF-Q9EUV0-F1
#
_entry.id   AF-Q9EUV0-F1
#
_cell.length_a   1.000
_cell.length_b   1.000
_cell.length_c   1.000
_cell.angle_alpha   90.00
_cell.angle_beta   90.00
_cell.angle_gamma   90.00
#
_symmetry.space_group_name_H-M   'P 1'
#
loop_
_entity.id
_entity.type
_entity.pdbx_description
1 polymer ?
#
loop_
_entity_poly.entity_id
_entity_poly.type
_entity_poly.pdbx_seq_one_letter_code
_entity_poly.pdbx_strand_id
1 'polypeptide(L)'
;MSKDMLVNDGIRAREVRLIDQDGEQLGVKSKIDALQIAEKANLDLVLVAPTAKPPVARIMDYGKFRFEQQKKDKEARKNQKVIVMKEVRLSPTIDEHDFDTKLRNARKFLEKGDKVKCSIRFKGRAITHKEIGQKVLDR
;
A
#
# COMPACT_ATOMS: atom_id res chain seq x y z
N MET A 1 -2.92 -5.71 -1.81
CA MET A 1 -3.86 -6.72 -2.33
C MET A 1 -4.03 -7.70 -1.19
N SER A 2 -5.20 -7.77 -0.57
CA SER A 2 -5.46 -8.74 0.48
C SER A 2 -5.39 -10.12 -0.17
N LYS A 3 -4.30 -10.85 0.10
CA LYS A 3 -3.99 -12.16 -0.48
C LYS A 3 -5.21 -13.06 -0.28
N ASP A 4 -5.85 -13.46 -1.37
CA ASP A 4 -7.02 -14.34 -1.27
C ASP A 4 -6.53 -15.67 -0.70
N MET A 5 -7.14 -16.07 0.41
CA MET A 5 -6.79 -17.32 1.08
C MET A 5 -7.64 -18.45 0.49
N LEU A 6 -7.09 -19.66 0.46
CA LEU A 6 -7.87 -20.84 0.12
C LEU A 6 -8.70 -21.23 1.33
N VAL A 7 -9.99 -21.49 1.10
CA VAL A 7 -10.98 -21.76 2.15
C VAL A 7 -11.73 -23.04 1.81
N ASN A 8 -12.05 -23.83 2.83
CA ASN A 8 -12.84 -25.06 2.76
C ASN A 8 -12.38 -25.97 1.60
N ASP A 9 -13.26 -26.24 0.63
CA ASP A 9 -12.99 -27.10 -0.52
C ASP A 9 -11.91 -26.56 -1.48
N GLY A 10 -11.60 -25.27 -1.41
CA GLY A 10 -10.48 -24.68 -2.14
C GLY A 10 -9.12 -25.21 -1.70
N ILE A 11 -9.04 -25.85 -0.51
CA ILE A 11 -7.80 -26.44 0.01
C ILE A 11 -7.54 -27.78 -0.68
N ARG A 12 -6.39 -27.86 -1.37
CA ARG A 12 -5.95 -29.06 -2.11
C ARG A 12 -4.98 -29.96 -1.32
N ALA A 13 -4.45 -29.48 -0.21
CA ALA A 13 -3.56 -30.26 0.64
C ALA A 13 -4.33 -31.44 1.26
N ARG A 14 -3.70 -32.62 1.33
CA ARG A 14 -4.30 -33.81 1.95
C ARG A 14 -4.27 -33.75 3.47
N GLU A 15 -3.22 -33.15 4.02
CA GLU A 15 -3.00 -32.95 5.44
C GLU A 15 -2.65 -31.49 5.71
N VAL A 16 -3.10 -31.01 6.86
CA VAL A 16 -2.85 -29.65 7.33
C VAL A 16 -2.48 -29.66 8.80
N ARG A 17 -1.60 -28.75 9.22
CA ARG A 17 -1.45 -28.39 10.63
C ARG A 17 -2.64 -27.52 11.00
N LEU A 18 -3.50 -28.02 11.88
CA LEU A 18 -4.76 -27.39 12.25
C LEU A 18 -4.59 -26.54 13.50
N ILE A 19 -5.08 -25.30 13.43
CA ILE A 19 -5.27 -24.39 14.54
C ILE A 19 -6.77 -24.15 14.68
N ASP A 20 -7.31 -24.24 15.89
CA ASP A 20 -8.73 -23.96 16.12
C ASP A 20 -9.03 -22.45 16.16
N GLN A 21 -10.26 -22.12 16.54
CA GLN A 21 -10.76 -20.74 16.66
C GLN A 21 -10.18 -19.98 17.86
N ASP A 22 -9.79 -20.69 18.93
CA ASP A 22 -9.26 -20.15 20.17
C ASP A 22 -7.72 -20.00 20.14
N GLY A 23 -7.09 -20.57 19.11
CA GLY A 23 -5.64 -20.53 18.88
C GLY A 23 -4.90 -21.79 19.33
N GLU A 24 -5.61 -22.82 19.77
CA GLU A 24 -5.04 -24.12 20.14
C GLU A 24 -4.54 -24.87 18.91
N GLN A 25 -3.38 -25.51 19.06
CA GLN A 25 -2.80 -26.34 18.00
C GLN A 25 -3.32 -27.78 18.12
N LEU A 26 -4.23 -28.18 17.24
CA LEU A 26 -4.80 -29.53 17.19
C LEU A 26 -3.89 -30.55 16.47
N GLY A 27 -2.67 -30.13 16.12
CA GLY A 27 -1.67 -30.95 15.45
C GLY A 27 -1.92 -31.11 13.94
N VAL A 28 -1.37 -32.17 13.35
CA VAL A 28 -1.57 -32.50 11.93
C VAL A 28 -2.83 -33.33 11.80
N LYS A 29 -3.75 -32.90 10.93
CA LYS A 29 -5.02 -33.57 10.65
C LYS A 29 -5.20 -33.73 9.15
N SER A 30 -5.99 -34.72 8.74
CA SER A 30 -6.42 -34.82 7.36
C SER A 30 -7.31 -33.63 7.00
N LYS A 31 -7.39 -33.27 5.71
CA LYS A 31 -8.30 -32.22 5.25
C LYS A 31 -9.74 -32.50 5.66
N ILE A 32 -10.15 -33.76 5.58
CA ILE A 32 -11.52 -34.19 5.87
C ILE A 32 -11.84 -33.95 7.34
N ASP A 33 -10.97 -34.37 8.25
CA ASP A 33 -11.15 -34.13 9.70
C ASP A 33 -11.18 -32.64 10.00
N ALA A 34 -10.29 -31.86 9.40
CA ALA A 34 -10.23 -30.42 9.59
C ALA A 34 -11.52 -29.71 9.11
N LEU A 35 -12.09 -30.13 7.98
CA LEU A 35 -13.37 -29.62 7.49
C LEU A 35 -14.52 -29.97 8.44
N GLN A 36 -14.57 -31.20 8.96
CA GLN A 36 -15.59 -31.60 9.92
C GLN A 36 -15.51 -30.81 11.24
N ILE A 37 -14.30 -30.51 11.71
CA ILE A 37 -14.12 -29.70 12.92
C ILE A 37 -14.61 -28.27 12.67
N ALA A 38 -14.29 -27.69 11.51
CA ALA A 38 -14.77 -26.36 11.13
C ALA A 38 -16.30 -26.31 11.02
N GLU A 39 -16.91 -27.32 10.38
CA GLU A 39 -18.36 -27.45 10.25
C GLU A 39 -19.07 -27.58 11.61
N LYS A 40 -18.52 -28.39 12.53
CA LYS A 40 -19.04 -28.52 13.90
C LYS A 40 -19.01 -27.19 14.67
N ALA A 41 -18.02 -26.35 14.38
CA ALA A 41 -17.91 -25.02 14.96
C ALA A 41 -18.76 -23.95 14.22
N ASN A 42 -19.42 -24.32 13.11
CA ASN A 42 -20.07 -23.38 12.18
C ASN A 42 -19.11 -22.27 11.68
N LEU A 43 -17.86 -22.63 11.44
CA LEU A 43 -16.80 -21.73 10.96
C LEU A 43 -16.15 -22.30 9.69
N ASP A 44 -15.28 -21.50 9.07
CA ASP A 44 -14.55 -21.90 7.87
C ASP A 44 -13.16 -22.45 8.21
N LEU A 45 -12.71 -23.44 7.43
CA LEU A 45 -11.32 -23.87 7.41
C LEU A 45 -10.53 -22.99 6.44
N VAL A 46 -9.68 -22.11 6.95
CA VAL A 46 -8.92 -21.14 6.16
C VAL A 46 -7.43 -21.48 6.14
N LEU A 47 -6.84 -21.56 4.94
CA LEU A 47 -5.43 -21.87 4.77
C LEU A 47 -4.55 -20.61 4.94
N VAL A 48 -4.02 -20.42 6.14
CA VAL A 48 -3.23 -19.23 6.50
C VAL A 48 -1.78 -19.29 6.04
N ALA A 49 -1.18 -20.48 5.98
CA ALA A 49 0.19 -20.66 5.51
C ALA A 49 0.28 -21.82 4.50
N PRO A 50 0.00 -21.56 3.20
CA PRO A 50 0.01 -22.60 2.17
C PRO A 50 1.42 -23.17 1.89
N THR A 51 2.48 -22.41 2.18
CA THR A 51 3.86 -22.79 1.89
C THR A 51 4.55 -23.55 3.02
N ALA A 52 3.90 -23.70 4.18
CA ALA A 52 4.43 -24.46 5.30
C ALA A 52 4.41 -25.98 5.02
N LYS A 53 5.24 -26.75 5.74
CA LYS A 53 5.27 -28.21 5.67
C LYS A 53 4.97 -28.82 7.06
N PRO A 54 3.79 -29.42 7.29
CA PRO A 54 2.58 -29.38 6.44
C PRO A 54 1.96 -27.97 6.40
N PRO A 55 1.11 -27.67 5.38
CA PRO A 55 0.40 -26.38 5.28
C PRO A 55 -0.41 -26.07 6.54
N VAL A 56 -0.47 -24.81 6.96
CA VAL A 56 -1.19 -24.43 8.18
C VAL A 56 -2.58 -23.92 7.83
N ALA A 57 -3.60 -24.54 8.40
CA ALA A 57 -4.99 -24.14 8.32
C ALA A 57 -5.49 -23.70 9.71
N ARG A 58 -6.34 -22.68 9.73
CA ARG A 58 -6.98 -22.15 10.93
C ARG A 58 -8.49 -22.15 10.76
N ILE A 59 -9.21 -22.54 11.81
CA ILE A 59 -10.67 -22.44 11.87
C ILE A 59 -11.04 -21.01 12.26
N MET A 60 -11.78 -20.29 11.42
CA MET A 60 -12.25 -18.94 11.69
C MET A 60 -13.35 -18.51 10.73
N ASP A 61 -14.08 -17.45 11.07
CA ASP A 61 -15.04 -16.81 10.15
C ASP A 61 -14.27 -16.03 9.07
N TYR A 62 -14.25 -16.57 7.85
CA TYR A 62 -13.51 -15.94 6.75
C TYR A 62 -14.13 -14.61 6.32
N GLY A 63 -15.46 -14.51 6.34
CA GLY A 63 -16.19 -13.29 5.96
C GLY A 63 -15.84 -12.11 6.87
N LYS A 64 -15.92 -12.34 8.20
CA LYS A 64 -15.53 -11.36 9.21
C LYS A 64 -14.06 -10.99 9.12
N PHE A 65 -13.17 -11.98 9.00
CA PHE A 65 -11.73 -11.73 8.83
C PHE A 65 -11.45 -10.85 7.61
N ARG A 66 -12.08 -11.15 6.46
CA ARG A 66 -11.93 -10.36 5.23
C ARG A 66 -12.43 -8.93 5.39
N PHE A 67 -13.53 -8.73 6.11
CA PHE A 67 -14.05 -7.40 6.40
C PHE A 67 -13.09 -6.61 7.29
N GLU A 68 -12.62 -7.19 8.39
CA GLU A 68 -11.68 -6.55 9.31
C GLU A 68 -10.35 -6.21 8.63
N GLN A 69 -9.81 -7.13 7.82
CA GLN A 69 -8.59 -6.88 7.06
C GLN A 69 -8.79 -5.73 6.05
N GLN A 70 -9.93 -5.70 5.34
CA GLN A 70 -10.25 -4.59 4.44
C GLN A 70 -10.40 -3.26 5.17
N LYS A 71 -11.03 -3.26 6.35
CA LYS A 71 -11.17 -2.07 7.19
C LYS A 71 -9.79 -1.55 7.62
N LYS A 72 -8.93 -2.44 8.13
CA LYS A 72 -7.55 -2.14 8.52
C LYS A 72 -6.72 -1.61 7.34
N ASP A 73 -6.82 -2.24 6.17
CA ASP A 73 -6.11 -1.81 4.97
C ASP A 73 -6.59 -0.42 4.50
N LYS A 74 -7.90 -0.13 4.59
CA LYS A 74 -8.47 1.18 4.26
C LYS A 74 -8.01 2.26 5.24
N GLU A 75 -8.02 1.97 6.54
CA GLU A 75 -7.53 2.88 7.58
C GLU A 75 -6.03 3.16 7.41
N ALA A 76 -5.23 2.12 7.14
CA ALA A 76 -3.79 2.26 6.87
C ALA A 76 -3.53 3.12 5.63
N ARG A 77 -4.29 2.93 4.54
CA ARG A 77 -4.18 3.77 3.33
C ARG A 77 -4.61 5.21 3.57
N LYS A 78 -5.64 5.44 4.39
CA LYS A 78 -6.10 6.79 4.74
C LYS A 78 -5.05 7.52 5.59
N ASN A 79 -4.42 6.82 6.52
CA ASN A 79 -3.40 7.37 7.42
C ASN A 79 -2.02 7.48 6.75
N GLN A 80 -1.81 6.79 5.63
CA GLN A 80 -0.59 6.93 4.85
C GLN A 80 -0.48 8.36 4.32
N LYS A 81 0.55 9.09 4.78
CA LYS A 81 0.85 10.43 4.28
C LYS A 81 1.23 10.34 2.80
N VAL A 82 0.31 10.72 1.92
CA VAL A 82 0.57 10.83 0.48
C VAL A 82 1.37 12.10 0.25
N ILE A 83 2.69 11.97 0.17
CA ILE A 83 3.55 13.08 -0.24
C ILE A 83 3.47 13.18 -1.76
N VAL A 84 2.82 14.24 -2.26
CA VAL A 84 2.71 14.47 -3.70
C VAL A 84 3.90 15.30 -4.18
N MET A 85 4.45 14.98 -5.34
CA MET A 85 5.43 15.83 -6.01
C MET A 85 4.69 16.90 -6.83
N LYS A 86 4.79 18.16 -6.43
CA LYS A 86 4.27 19.32 -7.16
C LYS A 86 5.37 19.92 -8.01
N GLU A 87 5.12 20.10 -9.30
CA GLU A 87 6.07 20.76 -10.20
C GLU A 87 5.80 22.26 -10.26
N VAL A 88 6.82 23.08 -10.00
CA VAL A 88 6.80 24.53 -10.21
C VAL A 88 7.70 24.85 -11.38
N ARG A 89 7.08 25.27 -12.49
CA ARG A 89 7.79 25.62 -13.71
C ARG A 89 8.12 27.11 -13.74
N LEU A 90 9.39 27.40 -13.93
CA LEU A 90 9.99 28.73 -14.07
C LEU A 90 10.53 28.91 -15.50
N SER A 91 10.82 30.16 -15.85
CA SER A 91 11.42 30.53 -17.14
C SER A 91 12.76 31.26 -16.91
N PRO A 92 13.73 31.16 -17.83
CA PRO A 92 15.01 31.87 -17.70
C PRO A 92 14.86 33.40 -17.67
N THR A 93 13.78 33.92 -18.26
CA THR A 93 13.45 35.35 -18.34
C THR A 93 12.21 35.67 -17.51
N ILE A 94 12.04 35.01 -16.36
CA ILE A 94 10.87 35.25 -15.49
C ILE A 94 10.92 36.66 -14.90
N ASP A 95 9.77 37.32 -14.89
CA ASP A 95 9.59 38.62 -14.23
C ASP A 95 9.52 38.46 -12.70
N GLU A 96 9.93 39.49 -11.95
CA GLU A 96 9.96 39.46 -10.49
C GLU A 96 8.59 39.16 -9.86
N HIS A 97 7.51 39.74 -10.41
CA HIS A 97 6.17 39.52 -9.87
C HIS A 97 5.66 38.08 -10.11
N ASP A 98 5.98 37.49 -11.27
CA ASP A 98 5.64 36.10 -11.56
C ASP A 98 6.48 35.15 -10.70
N PHE A 99 7.78 35.45 -10.52
CA PHE A 99 8.65 34.69 -9.62
C PHE A 99 8.10 34.63 -8.19
N ASP A 100 7.74 35.78 -7.61
CA ASP A 100 7.19 35.84 -6.25
C ASP A 100 5.88 35.06 -6.12
N THR A 101 5.04 35.08 -7.17
CA THR A 101 3.82 34.29 -7.22
C THR A 101 4.11 32.79 -7.22
N LYS A 102 5.10 32.33 -8.00
CA LYS A 102 5.54 30.93 -8.04
C LYS A 102 6.19 30.50 -6.73
N LEU A 103 7.02 31.36 -6.13
CA LEU A 103 7.66 31.13 -4.83
C LEU A 103 6.62 30.95 -3.72
N ARG A 104 5.61 31.84 -3.66
CA ARG A 104 4.52 31.73 -2.69
C ARG A 104 3.74 30.41 -2.85
N ASN A 105 3.52 29.97 -4.08
CA ASN A 105 2.87 28.68 -4.34
C ASN A 105 3.76 27.49 -3.94
N ALA A 106 5.06 27.55 -4.23
CA ALA A 106 6.03 26.55 -3.79
C ALA A 106 6.05 26.44 -2.25
N ARG A 107 6.11 27.56 -1.54
CA ARG A 107 6.05 27.60 -0.07
C ARG A 107 4.75 26.98 0.46
N LYS A 108 3.60 27.31 -0.12
CA LYS A 108 2.31 26.69 0.22
C LYS A 108 2.31 25.17 0.04
N PHE A 109 2.98 24.63 -0.97
CA PHE A 109 3.09 23.17 -1.16
C PHE A 109 3.99 22.54 -0.10
N LEU A 110 5.14 23.16 0.21
CA LEU A 110 6.05 22.68 1.25
C LEU A 110 5.39 22.70 2.64
N GLU A 111 4.65 23.75 2.99
CA GLU A 111 3.88 23.86 4.24
C GLU A 111 2.81 22.77 4.37
N LYS A 112 2.20 22.37 3.25
CA LYS A 112 1.27 21.23 3.19
C LYS A 112 1.97 19.86 3.28
N GLY A 113 3.30 19.83 3.27
CA GLY A 113 4.10 18.62 3.34
C GLY A 113 4.31 17.90 2.00
N ASP A 114 4.00 18.56 0.88
CA ASP A 114 4.30 18.09 -0.47
C ASP A 114 5.78 18.32 -0.81
N LYS A 115 6.32 17.53 -1.74
CA LYS A 115 7.64 17.79 -2.33
C LYS A 115 7.47 18.74 -3.51
N VAL A 116 8.35 19.73 -3.64
CA VAL A 116 8.35 20.64 -4.78
C VAL A 116 9.51 20.30 -5.71
N LYS A 117 9.21 20.14 -7.00
CA LYS A 117 10.20 20.05 -8.08
C LYS A 117 10.18 21.37 -8.84
N CYS A 118 11.21 22.19 -8.64
CA CYS A 118 11.42 23.37 -9.46
C CYS A 118 12.06 22.96 -10.78
N SER A 119 11.49 23.41 -11.90
CA SER A 119 12.04 23.14 -13.23
C SER A 119 12.04 24.40 -14.08
N ILE A 120 13.10 24.60 -14.86
CA ILE A 120 13.17 25.69 -15.83
C ILE A 120 12.95 25.15 -17.22
N ARG A 121 12.01 25.76 -17.94
CA ARG A 121 11.78 25.43 -19.35
C ARG A 121 12.62 26.36 -20.23
N PHE A 122 13.61 25.81 -20.91
CA PHE A 122 14.32 26.51 -21.98
C PHE A 122 13.54 26.35 -23.30
N LYS A 123 13.46 27.43 -24.09
CA LYS A 123 12.91 27.41 -25.46
C LYS A 123 14.01 27.77 -26.46
N GLY A 124 14.10 27.02 -27.56
CA GLY A 124 15.05 27.29 -28.64
C GLY A 124 16.52 27.28 -28.17
N ARG A 125 17.30 28.27 -28.63
CA ARG A 125 18.74 28.40 -28.31
C ARG A 125 19.03 28.80 -26.86
N ALA A 126 18.02 29.15 -26.06
CA ALA A 126 18.21 29.59 -24.67
C ALA A 126 18.89 28.54 -23.77
N ILE A 127 18.85 27.25 -24.15
CA ILE A 127 19.55 26.19 -23.41
C ILE A 127 21.08 26.35 -23.41
N THR A 128 21.63 27.15 -24.32
CA THR A 128 23.07 27.46 -24.35
C THR A 128 23.49 28.37 -23.17
N HIS A 129 22.55 29.11 -22.60
CA HIS A 129 22.75 29.98 -21.43
C HIS A 129 22.19 29.34 -20.16
N LYS A 130 22.70 28.16 -19.81
CA LYS A 130 22.25 27.43 -18.62
C LYS A 130 22.53 28.22 -17.33
N GLU A 131 23.54 29.09 -17.33
CA GLU A 131 23.89 29.89 -16.16
C GLU A 131 22.75 30.82 -15.75
N ILE A 132 21.98 31.34 -16.72
CA ILE A 132 20.83 32.20 -16.46
C ILE A 132 19.75 31.43 -15.72
N GLY A 133 19.46 30.20 -16.14
CA GLY A 133 18.51 29.35 -15.45
C GLY A 133 18.98 28.97 -14.04
N GLN A 134 20.27 28.66 -13.87
CA GLN A 134 20.83 28.34 -12.56
C GLN A 134 20.64 29.50 -11.57
N LYS A 135 20.94 30.74 -11.99
CA LYS A 135 20.72 31.95 -11.17
C LYS A 135 19.27 32.11 -10.72
N VAL A 136 18.30 31.75 -11.57
CA VAL A 136 16.87 31.80 -11.24
C VAL A 136 16.48 30.71 -10.23
N LEU A 137 17.18 29.56 -10.21
CA LEU A 137 16.93 28.50 -9.22
C LEU A 137 17.62 28.73 -7.89
N ASP A 138 18.77 29.40 -7.88
CA ASP A 138 19.54 29.69 -6.65
C ASP A 138 18.94 30.86 -5.83
N ARG A 139 18.07 31.66 -6.44
CA ARG A 139 17.31 32.75 -5.79
C ARG A 139 16.15 32.21 -4.97
#